data_AF-A0A368JTM5-F1
#
_entry.id   AF-A0A368JTM5-F1
#
_cell.length_a   1.000
_cell.length_b   1.000
_cell.length_c   1.000
_cell.angle_alpha   90.00
_cell.angle_beta   90.00
_cell.angle_gamma   90.00
#
_symmetry.space_group_name_H-M   'P 1'
#
loop_
_entity.id
_entity.type
_entity.pdbx_description
1 polymer ?
#
loop_
_entity_poly.entity_id
_entity_poly.type
_entity_poly.pdbx_seq_one_letter_code
_entity_poly.pdbx_strand_id
1 'polypeptide(L)'
;MKHILHKVSKVALLGAILLGPVGCSDFLDEQAPSNLTPDNFYTIPDHAEAALASVYADLRFMGDGAGIFSSNWQLLEALTGTSTTETAQNSDLNNLYGLVHDGNTAHVVNYWNGLYKVIAQANQVLDRVPAITPMPDAQKTKILGEARFLRASAYFTAVRLWGDIPLITKPQTATSEDFQPARASQEEVYKLIVEDLVAAEAAGLAWMDVSGRANLAAVKTQLARVYLTMAGFPLSKGATHYKLAADKALEVITYSNANPTVINLFTTYEDVHRESTENRLEHLFMLQYNTLVAGNPMDNMYPNFKPVTFNGPSGTGSTVPVP
;
A
#
# COMPACT_ATOMS: atom_id res chain seq x y z
N MET A 1 9.98 66.50 -52.60
CA MET A 1 8.99 65.46 -52.20
C MET A 1 9.63 64.10 -51.87
N LYS A 2 10.45 63.49 -52.75
CA LYS A 2 11.04 62.15 -52.53
C LYS A 2 11.85 61.96 -51.23
N HIS A 3 12.57 62.99 -50.77
CA HIS A 3 13.34 62.92 -49.51
C HIS A 3 12.49 62.96 -48.23
N ILE A 4 11.29 63.55 -48.29
CA ILE A 4 10.35 63.59 -47.15
C ILE A 4 9.67 62.23 -47.01
N LEU A 5 9.24 61.63 -48.12
CA LEU A 5 8.67 60.27 -48.12
C LEU A 5 9.65 59.21 -47.59
N HIS A 6 10.95 59.31 -47.91
CA HIS A 6 11.95 58.39 -47.37
C HIS A 6 12.19 58.55 -45.87
N LYS A 7 12.12 59.77 -45.33
CA LYS A 7 12.26 60.01 -43.88
C LYS A 7 11.02 59.53 -43.12
N VAL A 8 9.82 59.78 -43.65
CA VAL A 8 8.56 59.28 -43.08
C VAL A 8 8.52 57.75 -43.11
N SER A 9 8.98 57.12 -44.21
CA SER A 9 9.04 55.65 -44.32
C SER A 9 10.03 55.04 -43.32
N LYS A 10 11.20 55.68 -43.11
CA LYS A 10 12.18 55.22 -42.11
C LYS A 10 11.68 55.38 -40.67
N VAL A 11 10.97 56.46 -40.36
CA VAL A 11 10.35 56.68 -39.03
C VAL A 11 9.20 55.71 -38.80
N ALA A 12 8.37 55.43 -39.81
CA ALA A 12 7.32 54.43 -39.73
C ALA A 12 7.88 53.01 -39.54
N LEU A 13 8.98 52.67 -40.20
CA LEU A 13 9.66 51.38 -40.04
C LEU A 13 10.32 51.25 -38.65
N LEU A 14 10.91 52.32 -38.10
CA LEU A 14 11.41 52.34 -36.72
C LEU A 14 10.27 52.23 -35.69
N GLY A 15 9.13 52.89 -35.94
CA GLY A 15 7.95 52.78 -35.09
C GLY A 15 7.34 51.39 -35.08
N ALA A 16 7.33 50.71 -36.22
CA ALA A 16 6.86 49.32 -36.34
C ALA A 16 7.78 48.31 -35.63
N ILE A 17 9.08 48.59 -35.53
CA ILE A 17 10.06 47.74 -34.81
C ILE A 17 10.00 47.97 -33.29
N LEU A 18 9.62 49.18 -32.84
CA LEU A 18 9.43 49.50 -31.42
C LEU A 18 8.10 48.96 -30.84
N LEU A 19 7.17 48.51 -31.69
CA LEU A 19 5.93 47.81 -31.31
C LEU A 19 6.13 46.29 -31.25
N GLY A 20 7.32 45.83 -30.83
CA GLY A 20 7.63 44.42 -30.63
C GLY A 20 6.55 43.69 -29.80
N PRO A 21 6.47 42.35 -29.89
CA PRO A 21 5.37 41.61 -29.30
C PRO A 21 5.41 41.76 -27.78
N VAL A 22 4.55 42.60 -27.23
CA VAL A 22 4.03 42.45 -25.87
C VAL A 22 3.17 41.18 -25.90
N GLY A 23 3.84 40.03 -25.93
CA GLY A 23 3.19 38.76 -25.74
C GLY A 23 2.72 38.70 -24.30
N CYS A 24 1.40 38.67 -24.08
CA CYS A 24 0.84 38.28 -22.81
C CYS A 24 1.25 36.81 -22.57
N SER A 25 2.35 36.56 -21.86
CA SER A 25 2.71 35.23 -21.37
C SER A 25 1.57 34.64 -20.54
N ASP A 26 0.94 35.48 -19.73
CA ASP A 26 -0.10 35.08 -18.79
C ASP A 26 -1.42 34.66 -19.47
N PHE A 27 -1.64 34.99 -20.75
CA PHE A 27 -2.82 34.51 -21.48
C PHE A 27 -2.71 33.02 -21.85
N LEU A 28 -1.49 32.48 -21.94
CA LEU A 28 -1.23 31.08 -22.23
C LEU A 28 -1.04 30.23 -20.96
N ASP A 29 -0.90 30.86 -19.79
CA ASP A 29 -0.88 30.18 -18.49
C ASP A 29 -2.31 29.96 -17.97
N GLU A 30 -3.04 29.06 -18.63
CA GLU A 30 -4.36 28.62 -18.16
C GLU A 30 -4.19 27.63 -16.99
N GLN A 31 -4.27 28.13 -15.76
CA GLN A 31 -4.38 27.29 -14.57
C GLN A 31 -5.79 26.71 -14.52
N ALA A 32 -5.96 25.41 -14.78
CA ALA A 32 -7.25 24.75 -14.59
C ALA A 32 -7.54 24.60 -13.08
N PRO A 33 -8.37 25.47 -12.46
CA PRO A 33 -8.52 25.49 -11.00
C PRO A 33 -9.26 24.25 -10.48
N SER A 34 -9.93 23.52 -11.36
CA SER A 34 -10.62 22.26 -11.08
C SER A 34 -9.71 21.03 -11.16
N ASN A 35 -8.47 21.16 -11.66
CA ASN A 35 -7.56 20.03 -11.76
C ASN A 35 -6.75 19.89 -10.47
N LEU A 36 -6.93 18.78 -9.77
CA LEU A 36 -6.16 18.46 -8.57
C LEU A 36 -4.79 17.91 -8.98
N THR A 37 -3.74 18.61 -8.62
CA THR A 37 -2.34 18.19 -8.74
C THR A 37 -1.79 17.90 -7.35
N PRO A 38 -0.72 17.11 -7.22
CA PRO A 38 -0.07 16.93 -5.92
C PRO A 38 0.31 18.26 -5.23
N ASP A 39 0.55 19.32 -6.00
CA ASP A 39 0.96 20.63 -5.49
C ASP A 39 -0.20 21.49 -4.98
N ASN A 40 -1.42 21.29 -5.49
CA ASN A 40 -2.60 22.05 -5.04
C ASN A 40 -3.61 21.20 -4.23
N PHE A 41 -3.40 19.88 -4.11
CA PHE A 41 -4.30 18.99 -3.38
C PHE A 41 -4.13 19.08 -1.86
N TYR A 42 -2.93 19.06 -1.30
CA TYR A 42 -2.74 18.89 0.16
C TYR A 42 -2.91 20.19 0.96
N THR A 43 -4.16 20.65 1.11
CA THR A 43 -4.48 21.97 1.71
C THR A 43 -5.35 21.91 2.97
N ILE A 44 -6.22 20.90 3.13
CA ILE A 44 -7.12 20.76 4.29
C ILE A 44 -7.04 19.35 4.90
N PRO A 45 -7.46 19.15 6.17
CA PRO A 45 -7.39 17.84 6.84
C PRO A 45 -8.06 16.70 6.07
N ASP A 46 -9.19 16.95 5.40
CA ASP A 46 -9.90 15.93 4.62
C ASP A 46 -9.07 15.39 3.45
N HIS A 47 -8.18 16.21 2.88
CA HIS A 47 -7.26 15.77 1.84
C HIS A 47 -6.19 14.80 2.40
N ALA A 48 -5.78 14.98 3.65
CA ALA A 48 -4.89 14.03 4.32
C ALA A 48 -5.58 12.67 4.56
N GLU A 49 -6.84 12.68 5.00
CA GLU A 49 -7.64 11.45 5.18
C GLU A 49 -7.88 10.75 3.85
N ALA A 50 -8.23 11.49 2.78
CA ALA A 50 -8.42 10.93 1.45
C ALA A 50 -7.13 10.32 0.88
N ALA A 51 -5.99 11.00 1.06
CA ALA A 51 -4.69 10.48 0.64
C ALA A 51 -4.34 9.19 1.39
N LEU A 52 -4.54 9.16 2.72
CA LEU A 52 -4.31 7.95 3.52
C LEU A 52 -5.27 6.82 3.12
N ALA A 53 -6.54 7.10 2.87
CA ALA A 53 -7.51 6.12 2.40
C ALA A 53 -7.09 5.47 1.07
N SER A 54 -6.41 6.21 0.19
CA SER A 54 -5.84 5.65 -1.05
C SER A 54 -4.76 4.61 -0.77
N VAL A 55 -3.92 4.81 0.27
CA VAL A 55 -2.90 3.83 0.68
C VAL A 55 -3.57 2.53 1.15
N TYR A 56 -4.63 2.64 1.96
CA TYR A 56 -5.42 1.48 2.40
C TYR A 56 -6.10 0.77 1.24
N ALA A 57 -6.66 1.52 0.29
CA ALA A 57 -7.30 0.95 -0.88
C ALA A 57 -6.30 0.16 -1.74
N ASP A 58 -5.08 0.67 -1.90
CA ASP A 58 -4.05 0.02 -2.70
C ASP A 58 -3.57 -1.31 -2.12
N LEU A 59 -3.68 -1.54 -0.80
CA LEU A 59 -3.39 -2.85 -0.20
C LEU A 59 -4.28 -3.99 -0.74
N ARG A 60 -5.46 -3.67 -1.28
CA ARG A 60 -6.39 -4.66 -1.83
C ARG A 60 -5.86 -5.36 -3.08
N PHE A 61 -4.73 -4.89 -3.65
CA PHE A 61 -4.11 -5.53 -4.80
C PHE A 61 -3.90 -7.05 -4.60
N MET A 62 -3.72 -7.52 -3.36
CA MET A 62 -3.58 -8.94 -3.06
C MET A 62 -4.81 -9.78 -3.46
N GLY A 63 -6.00 -9.19 -3.42
CA GLY A 63 -7.24 -9.84 -3.86
C GLY A 63 -7.47 -9.74 -5.37
N ASP A 64 -6.86 -8.76 -6.05
CA ASP A 64 -7.08 -8.51 -7.48
C ASP A 64 -6.76 -9.73 -8.34
N GLY A 65 -7.42 -9.80 -9.49
CA GLY A 65 -7.31 -10.93 -10.41
C GLY A 65 -5.91 -11.07 -11.03
N ALA A 66 -5.46 -12.31 -11.14
CA ALA A 66 -4.20 -12.72 -11.77
C ALA A 66 -4.46 -13.65 -12.98
N GLY A 67 -5.47 -13.29 -13.78
CA GLY A 67 -5.94 -14.08 -14.92
C GLY A 67 -7.20 -14.90 -14.61
N ILE A 68 -7.46 -15.91 -15.43
CA ILE A 68 -8.68 -16.72 -15.36
C ILE A 68 -8.72 -17.48 -14.04
N PHE A 69 -9.80 -17.33 -13.27
CA PHE A 69 -10.03 -18.00 -11.97
C PHE A 69 -8.83 -17.96 -11.02
N SER A 70 -8.11 -16.84 -11.03
CA SER A 70 -6.89 -16.65 -10.27
C SER A 70 -6.82 -15.25 -9.68
N SER A 71 -6.20 -15.12 -8.52
CA SER A 71 -6.00 -13.87 -7.79
C SER A 71 -4.58 -13.79 -7.26
N ASN A 72 -4.11 -12.57 -7.00
CA ASN A 72 -2.72 -12.30 -6.64
C ASN A 72 -2.26 -13.08 -5.40
N TRP A 73 -3.11 -13.21 -4.36
CA TRP A 73 -2.78 -13.92 -3.11
C TRP A 73 -2.22 -15.33 -3.33
N GLN A 74 -2.59 -15.98 -4.43
CA GLN A 74 -2.08 -17.31 -4.79
C GLN A 74 -0.57 -17.36 -4.98
N LEU A 75 0.12 -16.23 -5.20
CA LEU A 75 1.59 -16.20 -5.18
C LEU A 75 2.17 -16.75 -3.89
N LEU A 76 1.53 -16.43 -2.75
CA LEU A 76 2.01 -16.85 -1.43
C LEU A 76 1.59 -18.28 -1.07
N GLU A 77 0.52 -18.79 -1.69
CA GLU A 77 -0.09 -20.08 -1.34
C GLU A 77 0.29 -21.20 -2.31
N ALA A 78 0.40 -20.92 -3.61
CA ALA A 78 0.65 -21.95 -4.63
C ALA A 78 2.00 -22.65 -4.44
N LEU A 79 2.99 -21.93 -3.92
CA LEU A 79 4.35 -22.41 -3.69
C LEU A 79 4.50 -23.22 -2.39
N THR A 80 3.46 -23.25 -1.54
CA THR A 80 3.50 -23.98 -0.25
C THR A 80 3.27 -25.48 -0.42
N GLY A 81 2.70 -25.89 -1.56
CA GLY A 81 2.24 -27.26 -1.80
C GLY A 81 0.94 -27.61 -1.07
N THR A 82 0.23 -26.66 -0.48
CA THR A 82 -1.03 -26.91 0.27
C THR A 82 -2.31 -26.66 -0.53
N SER A 83 -2.19 -26.11 -1.74
CA SER A 83 -3.30 -25.86 -2.65
C SER A 83 -2.99 -26.36 -4.05
N THR A 84 -4.04 -26.60 -4.84
CA THR A 84 -3.95 -26.94 -6.27
C THR A 84 -5.17 -26.39 -7.03
N THR A 85 -5.22 -26.62 -8.33
CA THR A 85 -6.34 -26.25 -9.20
C THR A 85 -6.99 -27.48 -9.85
N GLU A 86 -8.33 -27.51 -9.92
CA GLU A 86 -9.09 -28.58 -10.58
C GLU A 86 -9.09 -28.47 -12.11
N THR A 87 -8.96 -27.26 -12.67
CA THR A 87 -9.14 -27.02 -14.11
C THR A 87 -7.85 -26.70 -14.85
N ALA A 88 -6.80 -26.27 -14.14
CA ALA A 88 -5.51 -25.89 -14.70
C ALA A 88 -5.61 -24.88 -15.88
N GLN A 89 -6.61 -24.00 -15.86
CA GLN A 89 -6.90 -23.08 -16.97
C GLN A 89 -5.99 -21.84 -17.02
N ASN A 90 -5.28 -21.55 -15.94
CA ASN A 90 -4.38 -20.42 -15.84
C ASN A 90 -2.93 -20.90 -15.89
N SER A 91 -2.22 -20.58 -16.99
CA SER A 91 -0.84 -21.00 -17.20
C SER A 91 0.11 -20.47 -16.13
N ASP A 92 -0.07 -19.23 -15.69
CA ASP A 92 0.80 -18.58 -14.71
C ASP A 92 0.62 -19.21 -13.33
N LEU A 93 -0.62 -19.50 -12.94
CA LEU A 93 -0.92 -20.25 -11.73
C LEU A 93 -0.34 -21.69 -11.78
N ASN A 94 -0.45 -22.37 -12.93
CA ASN A 94 0.17 -23.69 -13.12
C ASN A 94 1.70 -23.62 -13.03
N ASN A 95 2.30 -22.54 -13.56
CA ASN A 95 3.75 -22.33 -13.47
C ASN A 95 4.20 -22.09 -12.02
N LEU A 96 3.39 -21.42 -11.21
CA LEU A 96 3.63 -21.31 -9.76
C LEU A 96 3.62 -22.70 -9.12
N TYR A 97 2.55 -23.49 -9.31
CA TYR A 97 2.47 -24.85 -8.76
C TYR A 97 3.61 -25.77 -9.23
N GLY A 98 4.04 -25.63 -10.49
CA GLY A 98 5.13 -26.40 -11.08
C GLY A 98 6.53 -25.87 -10.76
N LEU A 99 6.65 -24.76 -10.02
CA LEU A 99 7.93 -24.08 -9.75
C LEU A 99 8.72 -23.70 -11.02
N VAL A 100 8.01 -23.38 -12.11
CA VAL A 100 8.57 -22.96 -13.40
C VAL A 100 8.16 -21.53 -13.78
N HIS A 101 7.73 -20.75 -12.79
CA HIS A 101 7.40 -19.33 -12.94
C HIS A 101 8.67 -18.48 -13.11
N ASP A 102 8.49 -17.28 -13.64
CA ASP A 102 9.55 -16.30 -13.89
C ASP A 102 9.09 -14.88 -13.51
N GLY A 103 9.94 -13.89 -13.79
CA GLY A 103 9.62 -12.48 -13.52
C GLY A 103 8.46 -11.90 -14.33
N ASN A 104 8.00 -12.58 -15.39
CA ASN A 104 6.88 -12.16 -16.22
C ASN A 104 5.56 -12.81 -15.78
N THR A 105 5.61 -13.79 -14.87
CA THR A 105 4.42 -14.43 -14.31
C THR A 105 3.53 -13.37 -13.66
N ALA A 106 2.25 -13.31 -14.05
CA ALA A 106 1.35 -12.20 -13.70
C ALA A 106 1.31 -11.91 -12.20
N HIS A 107 1.27 -12.94 -11.36
CA HIS A 107 1.24 -12.79 -9.90
C HIS A 107 2.49 -12.08 -9.36
N VAL A 108 3.67 -12.36 -9.92
CA VAL A 108 4.94 -11.75 -9.54
C VAL A 108 4.94 -10.27 -9.91
N VAL A 109 4.55 -9.95 -11.15
CA VAL A 109 4.46 -8.58 -11.67
C VAL A 109 3.44 -7.77 -10.85
N ASN A 110 2.28 -8.34 -10.59
CA ASN A 110 1.20 -7.69 -9.85
C ASN A 110 1.60 -7.42 -8.40
N TYR A 111 2.27 -8.37 -7.74
CA TYR A 111 2.79 -8.16 -6.39
C TYR A 111 3.82 -7.05 -6.33
N TRP A 112 4.77 -7.04 -7.26
CA TRP A 112 5.77 -5.97 -7.35
C TRP A 112 5.12 -4.61 -7.52
N ASN A 113 4.24 -4.47 -8.51
CA ASN A 113 3.56 -3.21 -8.81
C ASN A 113 2.65 -2.77 -7.67
N GLY A 114 1.87 -3.68 -7.09
CA GLY A 114 0.96 -3.39 -5.99
C GLY A 114 1.69 -2.89 -4.74
N LEU A 115 2.77 -3.57 -4.35
CA LEU A 115 3.58 -3.16 -3.20
C LEU A 115 4.25 -1.81 -3.40
N TYR A 116 4.84 -1.57 -4.58
CA TYR A 116 5.45 -0.27 -4.89
C TYR A 116 4.43 0.85 -5.06
N LYS A 117 3.19 0.54 -5.45
CA LYS A 117 2.08 1.51 -5.45
C LYS A 117 1.71 1.92 -4.03
N VAL A 118 1.56 0.97 -3.11
CA VAL A 118 1.32 1.26 -1.67
C VAL A 118 2.45 2.12 -1.09
N ILE A 119 3.71 1.78 -1.38
CA ILE A 119 4.89 2.54 -0.95
C ILE A 119 4.84 3.97 -1.52
N ALA A 120 4.54 4.12 -2.80
CA ALA A 120 4.47 5.42 -3.46
C ALA A 120 3.38 6.31 -2.84
N GLN A 121 2.18 5.78 -2.59
CA GLN A 121 1.11 6.55 -1.95
C GLN A 121 1.43 6.92 -0.50
N ALA A 122 2.02 5.99 0.26
CA ALA A 122 2.45 6.30 1.62
C ALA A 122 3.53 7.40 1.62
N ASN A 123 4.45 7.40 0.66
CA ASN A 123 5.45 8.46 0.52
C ASN A 123 4.81 9.83 0.23
N GLN A 124 3.74 9.88 -0.57
CA GLN A 124 2.99 11.12 -0.80
C GLN A 124 2.39 11.65 0.51
N VAL A 125 1.73 10.79 1.29
CA VAL A 125 1.15 11.17 2.59
C VAL A 125 2.25 11.69 3.53
N LEU A 126 3.36 10.96 3.66
CA LEU A 126 4.45 11.31 4.57
C LEU A 126 5.18 12.60 4.19
N ASP A 127 5.22 12.94 2.91
CA ASP A 127 5.90 14.14 2.42
C ASP A 127 4.98 15.38 2.43
N ARG A 128 3.70 15.22 2.05
CA ARG A 128 2.79 16.35 1.82
C ARG A 128 1.92 16.73 3.02
N VAL A 129 1.45 15.76 3.81
CA VAL A 129 0.57 16.04 4.98
C VAL A 129 1.20 16.93 6.05
N PRO A 130 2.52 16.87 6.34
CA PRO A 130 3.12 17.74 7.36
C PRO A 130 2.87 19.24 7.13
N ALA A 131 2.80 19.67 5.86
CA ALA A 131 2.63 21.07 5.46
C ALA A 131 1.18 21.58 5.56
N ILE A 132 0.19 20.70 5.76
CA ILE A 132 -1.22 21.10 5.85
C ILE A 132 -1.44 21.97 7.08
N THR A 133 -2.04 23.14 6.86
CA THR A 133 -2.43 24.11 7.89
C THR A 133 -3.71 24.85 7.48
N PRO A 134 -4.73 24.95 8.37
CA PRO A 134 -4.78 24.42 9.73
C PRO A 134 -5.07 22.90 9.76
N MET A 135 -4.44 22.19 10.69
CA MET A 135 -4.74 20.78 11.00
C MET A 135 -4.33 20.47 12.45
N PRO A 136 -5.15 19.79 13.25
CA PRO A 136 -4.77 19.39 14.61
C PRO A 136 -3.55 18.45 14.61
N ASP A 137 -2.56 18.73 15.44
CA ASP A 137 -1.32 17.94 15.52
C ASP A 137 -1.60 16.46 15.84
N ALA A 138 -2.55 16.19 16.75
CA ALA A 138 -2.92 14.82 17.09
C ALA A 138 -3.50 14.05 15.89
N GLN A 139 -4.28 14.69 15.02
CA GLN A 139 -4.79 14.06 13.80
C GLN A 139 -3.65 13.84 12.80
N LYS A 140 -2.80 14.86 12.62
CA LYS A 140 -1.63 14.80 11.73
C LYS A 140 -0.69 13.66 12.10
N THR A 141 -0.34 13.55 13.38
CA THR A 141 0.54 12.50 13.89
C THR A 141 -0.05 11.10 13.66
N LYS A 142 -1.36 10.90 13.89
CA LYS A 142 -2.03 9.61 13.64
C LYS A 142 -1.98 9.24 12.15
N ILE A 143 -2.33 10.16 11.26
CA ILE A 143 -2.30 9.91 9.80
C ILE A 143 -0.90 9.51 9.34
N LEU A 144 0.13 10.21 9.80
CA LEU A 144 1.52 9.88 9.48
C LEU A 144 1.92 8.51 10.07
N GLY A 145 1.46 8.18 11.27
CA GLY A 145 1.69 6.87 11.89
C GLY A 145 1.06 5.73 11.09
N GLU A 146 -0.19 5.87 10.66
CA GLU A 146 -0.87 4.89 9.81
C GLU A 146 -0.15 4.73 8.47
N ALA A 147 0.23 5.82 7.80
CA ALA A 147 0.97 5.76 6.54
C ALA A 147 2.31 5.02 6.69
N ARG A 148 3.04 5.23 7.80
CA ARG A 148 4.27 4.49 8.11
C ARG A 148 4.02 3.01 8.33
N PHE A 149 2.99 2.64 9.09
CA PHE A 149 2.61 1.24 9.29
C PHE A 149 2.31 0.53 7.96
N LEU A 150 1.56 1.19 7.07
CA LEU A 150 1.24 0.66 5.74
C LEU A 150 2.47 0.52 4.85
N ARG A 151 3.34 1.54 4.83
CA ARG A 151 4.62 1.49 4.10
C ARG A 151 5.53 0.38 4.60
N ALA A 152 5.66 0.25 5.92
CA ALA A 152 6.44 -0.80 6.55
C ALA A 152 5.89 -2.20 6.22
N SER A 153 4.56 -2.36 6.17
CA SER A 153 3.91 -3.62 5.79
C SER A 153 4.16 -4.01 4.33
N ALA A 154 4.16 -3.02 3.42
CA ALA A 154 4.50 -3.23 2.02
C ALA A 154 5.98 -3.61 1.84
N TYR A 155 6.91 -2.85 2.43
CA TYR A 155 8.34 -3.17 2.39
C TYR A 155 8.65 -4.53 3.04
N PHE A 156 8.02 -4.85 4.16
CA PHE A 156 8.21 -6.14 4.83
C PHE A 156 7.72 -7.32 3.98
N THR A 157 6.69 -7.12 3.15
CA THR A 157 6.26 -8.13 2.19
C THR A 157 7.26 -8.23 1.05
N ALA A 158 7.69 -7.11 0.47
CA ALA A 158 8.63 -7.10 -0.65
C ALA A 158 10.00 -7.70 -0.29
N VAL A 159 10.59 -7.31 0.84
CA VAL A 159 11.92 -7.80 1.26
C VAL A 159 11.94 -9.31 1.50
N ARG A 160 10.82 -9.89 1.95
CA ARG A 160 10.70 -11.35 2.15
C ARG A 160 10.55 -12.13 0.84
N LEU A 161 10.03 -11.49 -0.20
CA LEU A 161 9.85 -12.11 -1.52
C LEU A 161 11.11 -12.00 -2.39
N TRP A 162 11.80 -10.86 -2.37
CA TRP A 162 12.91 -10.57 -3.29
C TRP A 162 14.27 -10.32 -2.63
N GLY A 163 14.34 -10.29 -1.30
CA GLY A 163 15.55 -9.92 -0.58
C GLY A 163 15.87 -8.45 -0.77
N ASP A 164 17.04 -8.14 -1.35
CA ASP A 164 17.43 -6.75 -1.64
C ASP A 164 16.43 -6.12 -2.61
N ILE A 165 16.00 -4.88 -2.39
CA ILE A 165 14.98 -4.20 -3.20
C ILE A 165 15.22 -2.68 -3.20
N PRO A 166 14.74 -1.93 -4.20
CA PRO A 166 14.78 -0.47 -4.17
C PRO A 166 14.14 0.13 -2.91
N LEU A 167 14.86 1.04 -2.24
CA LEU A 167 14.41 1.73 -1.04
C LEU A 167 14.04 3.19 -1.37
N ILE A 168 12.79 3.39 -1.80
CA ILE A 168 12.23 4.68 -2.20
C ILE A 168 11.43 5.28 -1.03
N THR A 169 11.90 6.40 -0.46
CA THR A 169 11.27 7.02 0.73
C THR A 169 10.63 8.37 0.44
N LYS A 170 10.72 8.84 -0.81
CA LYS A 170 10.19 10.11 -1.29
C LYS A 170 9.28 9.93 -2.49
N PRO A 171 8.32 10.84 -2.70
CA PRO A 171 7.61 10.98 -3.97
C PRO A 171 8.55 10.96 -5.18
N GLN A 172 8.16 10.25 -6.23
CA GLN A 172 8.95 10.10 -7.45
C GLN A 172 8.26 10.77 -8.63
N THR A 173 9.04 11.40 -9.52
CA THR A 173 8.62 11.84 -10.85
C THR A 173 9.58 11.29 -11.89
N ALA A 174 9.25 11.40 -13.18
CA ALA A 174 10.14 10.96 -14.26
C ALA A 174 11.50 11.70 -14.30
N THR A 175 11.63 12.80 -13.55
CA THR A 175 12.86 13.60 -13.45
C THR A 175 13.56 13.44 -12.10
N SER A 176 13.07 12.57 -11.20
CA SER A 176 13.77 12.27 -9.95
C SER A 176 15.15 11.67 -10.24
N GLU A 177 16.15 12.07 -9.47
CA GLU A 177 17.53 11.55 -9.60
C GLU A 177 17.57 10.03 -9.39
N ASP A 178 16.73 9.53 -8.47
CA ASP A 178 16.59 8.12 -8.12
C ASP A 178 15.42 7.42 -8.85
N PHE A 179 14.98 7.92 -10.01
CA PHE A 179 13.90 7.30 -10.79
C PHE A 179 14.24 5.87 -11.28
N GLN A 180 15.53 5.54 -11.39
CA GLN A 180 16.04 4.19 -11.62
C GLN A 180 16.90 3.75 -10.43
N PRO A 181 16.26 3.43 -9.28
CA PRO A 181 16.98 3.18 -8.04
C PRO A 181 17.72 1.84 -8.09
N ALA A 182 18.90 1.81 -7.48
CA ALA A 182 19.58 0.56 -7.17
C ALA A 182 18.83 -0.20 -6.05
N ARG A 183 19.04 -1.51 -5.97
CA ARG A 183 18.55 -2.32 -4.84
C ARG A 183 19.34 -1.96 -3.59
N ALA A 184 18.65 -1.64 -2.51
CA ALA A 184 19.23 -1.53 -1.18
C ALA A 184 19.32 -2.91 -0.54
N SER A 185 20.26 -3.08 0.38
CA SER A 185 20.41 -4.34 1.11
C SER A 185 19.19 -4.63 1.98
N GLN A 186 18.91 -5.90 2.23
CA GLN A 186 17.87 -6.31 3.19
C GLN A 186 18.01 -5.60 4.55
N GLU A 187 19.24 -5.44 5.05
CA GLU A 187 19.51 -4.74 6.31
C GLU A 187 18.97 -3.30 6.29
N GLU A 188 19.21 -2.55 5.21
CA GLU A 188 18.73 -1.17 5.06
C GLU A 188 17.20 -1.10 4.95
N VAL A 189 16.60 -2.05 4.24
CA VAL A 189 15.13 -2.14 4.13
C VAL A 189 14.50 -2.44 5.49
N TYR A 190 15.05 -3.43 6.24
CA TYR A 190 14.59 -3.76 7.58
C TYR A 190 14.78 -2.61 8.58
N LYS A 191 15.86 -1.83 8.44
CA LYS A 191 16.07 -0.61 9.22
C LYS A 191 14.91 0.37 9.02
N LEU A 192 14.54 0.68 7.77
CA LEU A 192 13.40 1.56 7.49
C LEU A 192 12.08 1.00 8.05
N ILE A 193 11.84 -0.31 7.88
CA ILE A 193 10.64 -0.98 8.39
C ILE A 193 10.52 -0.79 9.91
N VAL A 194 11.61 -1.00 10.66
CA VAL A 194 11.63 -0.83 12.12
C VAL A 194 11.43 0.64 12.49
N GLU A 195 12.10 1.58 11.82
CA GLU A 195 11.93 3.02 12.05
C GLU A 195 10.48 3.48 11.85
N ASP A 196 9.84 3.01 10.77
CA ASP A 196 8.44 3.33 10.47
C ASP A 196 7.47 2.75 11.50
N LEU A 197 7.68 1.49 11.92
CA LEU A 197 6.82 0.85 12.92
C LEU A 197 6.99 1.46 14.32
N VAL A 198 8.21 1.84 14.71
CA VAL A 198 8.45 2.55 15.98
C VAL A 198 7.80 3.94 15.96
N ALA A 199 7.88 4.65 14.84
CA ALA A 199 7.20 5.94 14.69
C ALA A 199 5.67 5.79 14.70
N ALA A 200 5.13 4.74 14.06
CA ALA A 200 3.71 4.42 14.09
C ALA A 200 3.22 4.05 15.51
N GLU A 201 4.03 3.33 16.28
CA GLU A 201 3.75 2.98 17.67
C GLU A 201 3.65 4.23 18.56
N ALA A 202 4.49 5.23 18.30
CA ALA A 202 4.50 6.50 19.02
C ALA A 202 3.41 7.50 18.54
N ALA A 203 2.63 7.16 17.52
CA ALA A 203 1.72 8.10 16.86
C ALA A 203 0.38 8.34 17.61
N GLY A 204 0.17 7.70 18.76
CA GLY A 204 -1.05 7.84 19.55
C GLY A 204 -2.27 7.14 18.93
N LEU A 205 -2.05 6.08 18.15
CA LEU A 205 -3.13 5.23 17.63
C LEU A 205 -3.88 4.55 18.78
N ALA A 206 -5.18 4.30 18.58
CA ALA A 206 -5.98 3.52 19.54
C ALA A 206 -5.48 2.07 19.59
N TRP A 207 -5.74 1.35 20.69
CA TRP A 207 -5.37 -0.07 20.80
C TRP A 207 -6.05 -0.94 19.75
N MET A 208 -7.32 -0.69 19.48
CA MET A 208 -8.13 -1.33 18.45
C MET A 208 -8.96 -0.27 17.73
N ASP A 209 -9.30 -0.52 16.46
CA ASP A 209 -10.16 0.34 15.67
C ASP A 209 -11.14 -0.51 14.84
N VAL A 210 -12.43 -0.40 15.15
CA VAL A 210 -13.49 -1.19 14.52
C VAL A 210 -13.81 -0.75 13.09
N SER A 211 -13.29 0.40 12.65
CA SER A 211 -13.43 0.88 11.26
C SER A 211 -12.46 0.21 10.28
N GLY A 212 -11.54 -0.63 10.78
CA GLY A 212 -10.55 -1.33 9.96
C GLY A 212 -9.27 -0.53 9.72
N ARG A 213 -9.12 0.64 10.33
CA ARG A 213 -7.86 1.40 10.32
C ARG A 213 -6.78 0.67 11.12
N ALA A 214 -5.52 0.95 10.77
CA ALA A 214 -4.38 0.52 11.53
C ALA A 214 -4.46 1.04 12.97
N ASN A 215 -4.15 0.15 13.91
CA ASN A 215 -4.23 0.41 15.34
C ASN A 215 -2.94 -0.04 16.02
N LEU A 216 -2.79 0.32 17.29
CA LEU A 216 -1.58 0.07 18.05
C LEU A 216 -1.30 -1.44 18.24
N ALA A 217 -2.34 -2.28 18.38
CA ALA A 217 -2.15 -3.73 18.46
C ALA A 217 -1.58 -4.30 17.16
N ALA A 218 -2.07 -3.85 16.01
CA ALA A 218 -1.54 -4.21 14.69
C ALA A 218 -0.08 -3.79 14.52
N VAL A 219 0.26 -2.55 14.90
CA VAL A 219 1.64 -2.03 14.82
C VAL A 219 2.59 -2.87 15.68
N LYS A 220 2.23 -3.12 16.95
CA LYS A 220 3.06 -3.94 17.86
C LYS A 220 3.22 -5.36 17.36
N THR A 221 2.14 -5.99 16.89
CA THR A 221 2.17 -7.36 16.35
C THR A 221 3.02 -7.44 15.08
N GLN A 222 2.92 -6.44 14.20
CA GLN A 222 3.74 -6.33 13.01
C GLN A 222 5.22 -6.16 13.36
N LEU A 223 5.54 -5.33 14.35
CA LEU A 223 6.92 -5.14 14.83
C LEU A 223 7.49 -6.41 15.46
N ALA A 224 6.68 -7.15 16.24
CA ALA A 224 7.06 -8.47 16.75
C ALA A 224 7.39 -9.45 15.61
N ARG A 225 6.55 -9.50 14.56
CA ARG A 225 6.75 -10.35 13.38
C ARG A 225 8.01 -9.97 12.59
N VAL A 226 8.28 -8.67 12.45
CA VAL A 226 9.50 -8.14 11.83
C VAL A 226 10.73 -8.59 12.61
N TYR A 227 10.78 -8.35 13.92
CA TYR A 227 11.90 -8.79 14.74
C TYR A 227 12.11 -10.30 14.72
N LEU A 228 11.03 -11.09 14.73
CA LEU A 228 11.12 -12.54 14.64
C LEU A 228 11.75 -12.97 13.31
N THR A 229 11.38 -12.31 12.21
CA THR A 229 11.94 -12.60 10.89
C THR A 229 13.41 -12.19 10.81
N MET A 230 13.77 -11.01 11.34
CA MET A 230 15.17 -10.55 11.41
C MET A 230 16.05 -11.47 12.26
N ALA A 231 15.49 -12.13 13.27
CA ALA A 231 16.22 -13.10 14.08
C ALA A 231 16.63 -14.36 13.29
N GLY A 232 15.80 -14.75 12.32
CA GLY A 232 16.03 -15.89 11.42
C GLY A 232 16.70 -15.49 10.10
N PHE A 233 16.67 -16.40 9.13
CA PHE A 233 17.25 -16.15 7.80
C PHE A 233 16.47 -15.06 7.04
N PRO A 234 17.16 -14.24 6.22
CA PRO A 234 18.61 -14.30 5.96
C PRO A 234 19.47 -13.45 6.91
N LEU A 235 18.91 -12.47 7.64
CA LEU A 235 19.70 -11.55 8.47
C LEU A 235 20.35 -12.23 9.69
N SER A 236 19.77 -13.32 10.18
CA SER A 236 20.30 -14.20 11.22
C SER A 236 20.74 -13.46 12.50
N LYS A 237 19.98 -12.45 12.91
CA LYS A 237 20.33 -11.61 14.07
C LYS A 237 20.24 -12.33 15.42
N GLY A 238 19.65 -13.52 15.45
CA GLY A 238 19.70 -14.44 16.59
C GLY A 238 18.98 -13.93 17.85
N ALA A 239 19.51 -14.34 19.01
CA ALA A 239 18.87 -14.23 20.32
C ALA A 239 18.33 -12.83 20.67
N THR A 240 19.07 -11.77 20.34
CA THR A 240 18.64 -10.39 20.61
C THR A 240 17.33 -10.05 19.92
N HIS A 241 17.15 -10.46 18.66
CA HIS A 241 15.93 -10.15 17.92
C HIS A 241 14.78 -11.08 18.27
N TYR A 242 15.05 -12.33 18.66
CA TYR A 242 14.03 -13.19 19.27
C TYR A 242 13.48 -12.56 20.56
N LYS A 243 14.34 -11.97 21.39
CA LYS A 243 13.91 -11.26 22.59
C LYS A 243 13.06 -10.03 22.24
N LEU A 244 13.48 -9.19 21.30
CA LEU A 244 12.70 -8.03 20.87
C LEU A 244 11.31 -8.43 20.34
N ALA A 245 11.23 -9.53 19.58
CA ALA A 245 9.97 -10.08 19.10
C ALA A 245 9.06 -10.52 20.26
N ALA A 246 9.61 -11.29 21.20
CA ALA A 246 8.86 -11.78 22.36
C ALA A 246 8.39 -10.64 23.26
N ASP A 247 9.25 -9.66 23.56
CA ASP A 247 8.91 -8.51 24.38
C ASP A 247 7.75 -7.71 23.74
N LYS A 248 7.80 -7.48 22.42
CA LYS A 248 6.76 -6.72 21.72
C LYS A 248 5.44 -7.47 21.64
N ALA A 249 5.47 -8.78 21.41
CA ALA A 249 4.26 -9.61 21.48
C ALA A 249 3.66 -9.66 22.89
N LEU A 250 4.52 -9.69 23.92
CA LEU A 250 4.10 -9.71 25.32
C LEU A 250 3.36 -8.43 25.71
N GLU A 251 3.69 -7.27 25.13
CA GLU A 251 2.93 -6.04 25.34
C GLU A 251 1.46 -6.17 24.90
N VAL A 252 1.21 -6.83 23.76
CA VAL A 252 -0.16 -7.08 23.25
C VAL A 252 -0.87 -8.10 24.14
N ILE A 253 -0.19 -9.19 24.53
CA ILE A 253 -0.74 -10.22 25.43
C ILE A 253 -1.09 -9.62 26.80
N THR A 254 -0.21 -8.77 27.34
CA THR A 254 -0.43 -8.08 28.63
C THR A 254 -1.65 -7.17 28.56
N TYR A 255 -1.79 -6.40 27.47
CA TYR A 255 -2.97 -5.57 27.26
C TYR A 255 -4.25 -6.41 27.10
N SER A 256 -4.19 -7.49 26.32
CA SER A 256 -5.29 -8.45 26.12
C SER A 256 -5.77 -9.04 27.45
N ASN A 257 -4.85 -9.52 28.30
CA ASN A 257 -5.18 -10.06 29.63
C ASN A 257 -5.86 -9.03 30.54
N ALA A 258 -5.49 -7.75 30.43
CA ALA A 258 -6.11 -6.67 31.18
C ALA A 258 -7.43 -6.17 30.54
N ASN A 259 -7.65 -6.40 29.24
CA ASN A 259 -8.77 -5.89 28.45
C ASN A 259 -9.36 -7.00 27.54
N PRO A 260 -9.84 -8.13 28.11
CA PRO A 260 -10.23 -9.32 27.34
C PRO A 260 -11.49 -9.13 26.48
N THR A 261 -12.19 -8.00 26.61
CA THR A 261 -13.32 -7.63 25.74
C THR A 261 -12.88 -6.80 24.52
N VAL A 262 -11.62 -6.36 24.48
CA VAL A 262 -11.06 -5.52 23.40
C VAL A 262 -10.20 -6.38 22.47
N ILE A 263 -9.28 -7.16 23.04
CA ILE A 263 -8.44 -8.13 22.32
C ILE A 263 -8.55 -9.46 23.07
N ASN A 264 -8.90 -10.52 22.35
CA ASN A 264 -8.90 -11.89 22.86
C ASN A 264 -9.05 -12.86 21.69
N LEU A 265 -8.91 -14.16 21.97
CA LEU A 265 -9.31 -15.19 21.02
C LEU A 265 -10.83 -15.26 20.94
N PHE A 266 -11.34 -15.55 19.75
CA PHE A 266 -12.75 -15.89 19.62
C PHE A 266 -13.06 -17.22 20.32
N THR A 267 -14.33 -17.42 20.67
CA THR A 267 -14.76 -18.66 21.33
C THR A 267 -14.77 -19.84 20.36
N THR A 268 -15.09 -19.58 19.09
CA THR A 268 -15.09 -20.60 18.04
C THR A 268 -14.32 -20.11 16.81
N TYR A 269 -13.77 -21.05 16.05
CA TYR A 269 -13.11 -20.73 14.78
C TYR A 269 -14.08 -20.09 13.76
N GLU A 270 -15.37 -20.43 13.81
CA GLU A 270 -16.38 -19.83 12.94
C GLU A 270 -16.46 -18.31 13.12
N ASP A 271 -16.30 -17.82 14.35
CA ASP A 271 -16.36 -16.38 14.65
C ASP A 271 -15.20 -15.58 14.03
N VAL A 272 -14.11 -16.23 13.59
CA VAL A 272 -13.05 -15.58 12.79
C VAL A 272 -13.58 -15.16 11.40
N HIS A 273 -14.58 -15.87 10.88
CA HIS A 273 -15.08 -15.68 9.51
C HIS A 273 -16.45 -14.99 9.45
N ARG A 274 -17.00 -14.57 10.58
CA ARG A 274 -18.31 -13.91 10.63
C ARG A 274 -18.19 -12.41 10.35
N GLU A 275 -19.03 -11.88 9.46
CA GLU A 275 -19.11 -10.42 9.21
C GLU A 275 -19.37 -9.62 10.51
N SER A 276 -20.18 -10.15 11.43
CA SER A 276 -20.53 -9.46 12.68
C SER A 276 -19.36 -9.25 13.65
N THR A 277 -18.25 -9.95 13.44
CA THR A 277 -17.05 -9.94 14.30
C THR A 277 -15.84 -9.28 13.62
N GLU A 278 -16.00 -8.71 12.43
CA GLU A 278 -14.95 -7.99 11.72
C GLU A 278 -14.35 -6.85 12.58
N ASN A 279 -13.02 -6.70 12.49
CA ASN A 279 -12.23 -5.65 13.15
C ASN A 279 -12.32 -5.65 14.70
N ARG A 280 -12.61 -6.80 15.31
CA ARG A 280 -12.79 -6.95 16.76
C ARG A 280 -12.01 -8.15 17.29
N LEU A 281 -11.71 -8.12 18.59
CA LEU A 281 -11.09 -9.20 19.36
C LEU A 281 -9.80 -9.74 18.72
N GLU A 282 -9.88 -10.83 17.96
CA GLU A 282 -8.73 -11.50 17.36
C GLU A 282 -8.25 -10.80 16.08
N HIS A 283 -9.14 -10.07 15.41
CA HIS A 283 -8.87 -9.34 14.18
C HIS A 283 -8.13 -8.03 14.43
N LEU A 284 -6.82 -8.10 14.66
CA LEU A 284 -6.01 -6.92 14.96
C LEU A 284 -5.87 -5.96 13.76
N PHE A 285 -5.84 -6.48 12.53
CA PHE A 285 -5.88 -5.69 11.30
C PHE A 285 -6.32 -6.56 10.14
N MET A 286 -7.19 -6.03 9.28
CA MET A 286 -7.73 -6.76 8.14
C MET A 286 -7.83 -5.85 6.92
N LEU A 287 -7.75 -6.45 5.73
CA LEU A 287 -8.10 -5.77 4.50
C LEU A 287 -9.63 -5.66 4.42
N GLN A 288 -10.13 -4.45 4.25
CA GLN A 288 -11.57 -4.18 4.26
C GLN A 288 -12.15 -4.34 2.86
N TYR A 289 -13.23 -5.11 2.72
CA TYR A 289 -14.05 -5.15 1.49
C TYR A 289 -15.48 -4.74 1.84
N ASN A 290 -16.18 -4.15 0.87
CA ASN A 290 -17.58 -3.76 1.01
C ASN A 290 -18.24 -3.79 -0.36
N THR A 291 -19.39 -4.43 -0.47
CA THR A 291 -20.11 -4.62 -1.75
C THR A 291 -20.42 -3.33 -2.51
N LEU A 292 -20.53 -2.18 -1.83
CA LEU A 292 -20.80 -0.87 -2.44
C LEU A 292 -19.53 -0.14 -2.92
N VAL A 293 -18.38 -0.45 -2.34
CA VAL A 293 -17.13 0.29 -2.59
C VAL A 293 -16.13 -0.57 -3.35
N ALA A 294 -15.86 -1.77 -2.84
CA ALA A 294 -14.97 -2.76 -3.43
C ALA A 294 -15.38 -4.16 -2.90
N GLY A 295 -16.06 -4.94 -3.74
CA GLY A 295 -16.48 -6.31 -3.38
C GLY A 295 -15.29 -7.23 -3.13
N ASN A 296 -15.49 -8.26 -2.31
CA ASN A 296 -14.44 -9.23 -2.03
C ASN A 296 -14.24 -10.15 -3.24
N PRO A 297 -13.05 -10.16 -3.88
CA PRO A 297 -12.81 -10.99 -5.06
C PRO A 297 -12.76 -12.49 -4.75
N MET A 298 -12.69 -12.88 -3.47
CA MET A 298 -12.65 -14.27 -3.03
C MET A 298 -13.94 -15.06 -3.29
N ASP A 299 -15.06 -14.40 -3.53
CA ASP A 299 -16.34 -15.06 -3.85
C ASP A 299 -16.24 -15.93 -5.11
N ASN A 300 -15.28 -15.63 -6.00
CA ASN A 300 -15.04 -16.38 -7.24
C ASN A 300 -14.06 -17.54 -7.09
N MET A 301 -13.57 -17.83 -5.87
CA MET A 301 -12.52 -18.83 -5.63
C MET A 301 -13.05 -20.16 -5.07
N TYR A 302 -14.36 -20.29 -4.86
CA TYR A 302 -14.94 -21.55 -4.39
C TYR A 302 -14.79 -22.68 -5.40
N PRO A 303 -14.46 -23.91 -4.95
CA PRO A 303 -14.40 -25.09 -5.82
C PRO A 303 -15.61 -25.24 -6.73
N ASN A 304 -15.35 -25.55 -7.99
CA ASN A 304 -16.35 -25.51 -9.04
C ASN A 304 -17.47 -26.53 -8.77
N PHE A 305 -18.72 -26.03 -8.72
CA PHE A 305 -19.92 -26.83 -8.51
C PHE A 305 -19.89 -27.74 -7.26
N LYS A 306 -19.18 -27.33 -6.19
CA LYS A 306 -19.17 -28.05 -4.91
C LYS A 306 -20.09 -27.36 -3.88
N PRO A 307 -20.80 -28.13 -3.03
CA PRO A 307 -21.65 -27.57 -1.97
C PRO A 307 -20.81 -27.13 -0.76
N VAL A 308 -19.85 -26.22 -0.99
CA VAL A 308 -18.99 -25.67 0.07
C VAL A 308 -19.55 -24.36 0.64
N THR A 309 -20.51 -23.72 -0.04
CA THR A 309 -21.17 -22.52 0.45
C THR A 309 -22.55 -22.88 1.04
N PHE A 310 -23.04 -22.02 1.92
CA PHE A 310 -24.40 -22.12 2.47
C PHE A 310 -25.48 -22.15 1.37
N ASN A 311 -25.22 -21.54 0.21
CA ASN A 311 -26.15 -21.46 -0.91
C ASN A 311 -26.20 -22.75 -1.76
N GLY A 312 -25.48 -23.81 -1.37
CA GLY A 312 -25.43 -25.09 -2.10
C GLY A 312 -24.28 -25.16 -3.10
N PRO A 313 -24.34 -26.07 -4.10
CA PRO A 313 -23.34 -26.16 -5.16
C PRO A 313 -23.28 -24.87 -5.96
N SER A 314 -22.33 -24.01 -5.61
CA SER A 314 -22.11 -22.69 -6.20
C SER A 314 -20.61 -22.44 -6.30
N GLY A 315 -20.19 -21.59 -7.23
CA GLY A 315 -18.79 -21.22 -7.38
C GLY A 315 -18.34 -21.37 -8.83
N THR A 316 -17.50 -20.44 -9.25
CA THR A 316 -16.80 -20.46 -10.54
C THR A 316 -15.29 -20.67 -10.36
N GLY A 317 -14.85 -21.01 -9.15
CA GLY A 317 -13.44 -21.09 -8.79
C GLY A 317 -12.82 -22.43 -9.17
N SER A 318 -11.49 -22.43 -9.24
CA SER A 318 -10.71 -23.60 -9.61
C SER A 318 -9.84 -24.15 -8.47
N THR A 319 -9.73 -23.46 -7.34
CA THR A 319 -8.77 -23.79 -6.29
C THR A 319 -9.34 -24.80 -5.30
N VAL A 320 -8.56 -25.81 -4.94
CA VAL A 320 -8.89 -26.80 -3.90
C VAL A 320 -7.68 -27.06 -2.97
N PRO A 321 -7.90 -27.37 -1.68
CA PRO A 321 -6.85 -27.87 -0.80
C PRO A 321 -6.30 -29.19 -1.33
N VAL A 322 -5.00 -29.47 -1.09
CA VAL A 322 -4.47 -30.81 -1.33
C VAL A 322 -4.78 -31.73 -0.13
N PRO A 323 -4.96 -33.04 -0.35
CA PRO A 323 -5.21 -34.03 0.70
C PRO A 323 -4.07 -34.22 1.71
#